data_AF-A0A897NK74-F1
#
_entry.id   AF-A0A897NK74-F1
#
_cell.length_a   1.000
_cell.length_b   1.000
_cell.length_c   1.000
_cell.angle_alpha   90.00
_cell.angle_beta   90.00
_cell.angle_gamma   90.00
#
_symmetry.space_group_name_H-M   'P 1'
#
loop_
_entity.id
_entity.type
_entity.pdbx_description
1 polymer ?
#
loop_
_entity_poly.entity_id
_entity_poly.type
_entity_poly.pdbx_seq_one_letter_code
_entity_poly.pdbx_strand_id
1 'polypeptide(L)'
;MDKVTLSESQSVLSELTYPVDRTVAADEFAEVTLQLADGERNLGELISQTTSETFDTPRDLETELHNVLPREAVGEPFQSEGEG
;
A
#
# COMPACT_ATOMS: atom_id res chain seq x y z
N MET A 1 -4.02 5.78 15.87
CA MET A 1 -3.02 5.21 14.95
C MET A 1 -3.43 3.79 14.66
N ASP A 2 -4.05 3.62 13.50
CA ASP A 2 -4.45 2.32 12.99
C ASP A 2 -3.24 1.64 12.37
N LYS A 3 -3.09 0.31 12.52
CA LYS A 3 -1.93 -0.41 12.00
C LYS A 3 -2.41 -1.60 11.17
N VAL A 4 -2.01 -1.62 9.90
CA VAL A 4 -2.39 -2.66 8.94
C VAL A 4 -1.14 -3.29 8.34
N THR A 5 -1.22 -4.58 8.00
CA THR A 5 -0.16 -5.24 7.23
C THR A 5 -0.36 -4.99 5.74
N LEU A 6 0.63 -5.29 4.91
CA LEU A 6 0.49 -5.17 3.46
C LEU A 6 -0.68 -6.00 2.90
N SER A 7 -0.90 -7.21 3.41
CA SER A 7 -2.03 -8.05 3.02
C SER A 7 -3.38 -7.44 3.41
N GLU A 8 -3.47 -6.81 4.59
CA GLU A 8 -4.68 -6.14 5.07
C GLU A 8 -4.89 -4.77 4.38
N SER A 9 -3.82 -4.15 3.88
CA SER A 9 -3.87 -2.84 3.25
C SER A 9 -4.83 -2.82 2.06
N GLN A 10 -4.89 -3.89 1.27
CA GLN A 10 -5.85 -4.01 0.18
C GLN A 10 -7.30 -3.82 0.64
N SER A 11 -7.66 -4.39 1.79
CA SER A 11 -9.02 -4.31 2.32
C SER A 11 -9.37 -2.86 2.65
N VAL A 12 -8.50 -2.15 3.36
CA VAL A 12 -8.73 -0.73 3.73
C VAL A 12 -8.69 0.19 2.52
N LEU A 13 -7.82 -0.09 1.55
CA LEU A 13 -7.79 0.63 0.28
C LEU A 13 -9.13 0.48 -0.46
N SER A 14 -9.74 -0.70 -0.42
CA SER A 14 -11.04 -0.95 -1.05
C SER A 14 -12.22 -0.26 -0.37
N GLU A 15 -12.05 0.27 0.85
CA GLU A 15 -13.08 1.04 1.55
C GLU A 15 -13.21 2.48 1.04
N LEU A 16 -12.18 2.98 0.32
CA LEU A 16 -12.24 4.30 -0.32
C LEU A 16 -13.24 4.34 -1.49
N THR A 17 -13.73 5.55 -1.77
CA THR A 17 -14.58 5.80 -2.94
C THR A 17 -13.72 6.15 -4.14
N TYR A 18 -13.78 5.31 -5.18
CA TYR A 18 -13.03 5.49 -6.42
C TYR A 18 -13.88 6.15 -7.53
N PRO A 19 -13.26 6.96 -8.41
CA PRO A 19 -11.84 7.34 -8.42
C PRO A 19 -11.46 8.30 -7.28
N VAL A 20 -10.24 8.18 -6.76
CA VAL A 20 -9.73 8.98 -5.63
C VAL A 20 -8.42 9.67 -6.00
N ASP A 21 -8.28 10.92 -5.59
CA ASP A 21 -7.04 11.70 -5.72
C ASP A 21 -5.96 11.21 -4.75
N ARG A 22 -4.70 11.24 -5.19
CA ARG A 22 -3.54 10.88 -4.36
C ARG A 22 -3.50 11.67 -3.06
N THR A 23 -3.78 12.98 -3.13
CA THR A 23 -3.75 13.85 -1.96
C THR A 23 -4.85 13.50 -0.96
N VAL A 24 -6.05 13.15 -1.45
CA VAL A 24 -7.19 12.73 -0.62
C VAL A 24 -6.90 11.38 0.02
N ALA A 25 -6.44 10.40 -0.76
CA ALA A 25 -6.08 9.08 -0.24
C ALA A 25 -4.92 9.18 0.77
N ALA A 26 -3.93 10.03 0.53
CA ALA A 26 -2.82 10.25 1.45
C ALA A 26 -3.29 10.87 2.79
N ASP A 27 -4.24 11.80 2.75
CA ASP A 27 -4.81 12.43 3.95
C ASP A 27 -5.64 11.43 4.77
N GLU A 28 -6.53 10.67 4.10
CA GLU A 28 -7.35 9.63 4.74
C GLU A 28 -6.50 8.57 5.44
N PHE A 29 -5.34 8.22 4.86
CA PHE A 29 -4.42 7.24 5.42
C PHE A 29 -3.22 7.85 6.17
N ALA A 30 -3.23 9.15 6.45
CA ALA A 30 -2.14 9.83 7.15
C ALA A 30 -1.96 9.32 8.59
N GLU A 31 -3.02 8.77 9.20
CA GLU A 31 -2.98 8.19 10.54
C GLU A 31 -2.77 6.66 10.56
N VAL A 32 -2.68 6.05 9.38
CA VAL A 32 -2.54 4.60 9.19
C VAL A 32 -1.08 4.22 9.00
N THR A 33 -0.64 3.23 9.77
CA THR A 33 0.73 2.69 9.71
C THR A 33 0.73 1.34 9.02
N LEU A 34 1.49 1.24 7.93
CA LEU A 34 1.76 0.02 7.20
C LEU A 34 2.89 -0.77 7.88
N GLN A 35 2.59 -1.99 8.29
CA GLN A 35 3.58 -2.96 8.80
C GLN A 35 4.18 -3.75 7.64
N LEU A 36 5.51 -3.70 7.56
CA LEU A 36 6.35 -4.29 6.54
C LEU A 36 7.33 -5.27 7.20
N ALA A 37 7.98 -6.12 6.39
CA ALA A 37 8.96 -7.08 6.90
C ALA A 37 10.22 -6.40 7.48
N ASP A 38 10.58 -5.24 6.93
CA ASP A 38 11.74 -4.43 7.32
C ASP A 38 11.42 -3.42 8.44
N GLY A 39 10.15 -3.23 8.78
CA GLY A 39 9.74 -2.26 9.81
C GLY A 39 8.34 -1.72 9.60
N GLU A 40 8.09 -0.49 10.04
CA GLU A 40 6.80 0.18 9.88
C GLU A 40 6.95 1.51 9.14
N ARG A 41 5.99 1.83 8.27
CA ARG A 41 5.97 3.07 7.48
C ARG A 41 4.56 3.66 7.47
N ASN A 42 4.46 4.97 7.32
CA ASN A 42 3.17 5.63 7.23
C ASN A 42 2.54 5.38 5.83
N LEU A 43 1.27 4.95 5.79
CA LEU A 43 0.59 4.62 4.55
C LEU A 43 0.31 5.87 3.72
N GLY A 44 -0.18 6.94 4.34
CA GLY A 44 -0.42 8.22 3.68
C GLY A 44 0.83 8.83 3.03
N GLU A 45 1.97 8.77 3.71
CA GLU A 45 3.26 9.21 3.15
C GLU A 45 3.71 8.37 1.95
N LEU A 46 3.46 7.06 1.96
CA LEU A 46 3.77 6.19 0.83
C LEU A 46 2.87 6.54 -0.37
N ILE A 47 1.58 6.78 -0.13
CA ILE A 47 0.65 7.23 -1.18
C ILE A 47 1.09 8.58 -1.74
N SER A 48 1.51 9.53 -0.91
CA SER A 48 2.00 10.83 -1.41
C SER A 48 3.27 10.72 -2.28
N GLN A 49 4.04 9.63 -2.13
CA GLN A 49 5.24 9.37 -2.92
C GLN A 49 4.96 8.65 -4.25
N THR A 50 3.72 8.20 -4.50
CA THR A 50 3.37 7.56 -5.78
C THR A 50 3.43 8.55 -6.93
N THR A 51 3.59 8.00 -8.13
CA THR A 51 3.70 8.82 -9.35
C THR A 51 2.32 9.19 -9.88
N SER A 52 1.34 8.30 -9.72
CA SER A 52 -0.05 8.55 -10.09
C SER A 52 -0.69 9.68 -9.27
N GLU A 53 -1.42 10.57 -9.95
CA GLU A 53 -2.16 11.68 -9.34
C GLU A 53 -3.56 11.25 -8.85
N THR A 54 -4.14 10.24 -9.48
CA THR A 54 -5.47 9.69 -9.19
C THR A 54 -5.43 8.19 -9.40
N PHE A 55 -6.25 7.47 -8.63
CA PHE A 55 -6.40 6.03 -8.72
C PHE A 55 -7.84 5.69 -9.08
N ASP A 56 -8.03 4.85 -10.10
CA ASP A 56 -9.35 4.38 -10.53
C ASP A 56 -9.83 3.18 -9.70
N THR A 57 -8.92 2.42 -9.11
CA THR A 57 -9.25 1.21 -8.35
C THR A 57 -8.29 1.02 -7.17
N PRO A 58 -8.68 0.28 -6.12
CA PRO A 58 -7.80 -0.02 -4.99
C PRO A 58 -6.54 -0.79 -5.41
N ARG A 59 -6.67 -1.62 -6.45
CA ARG A 59 -5.54 -2.38 -7.01
C ARG A 59 -4.51 -1.49 -7.71
N ASP A 60 -4.96 -0.39 -8.32
CA ASP A 60 -4.08 0.59 -8.95
C ASP A 60 -3.20 1.28 -7.89
N LEU A 61 -3.83 1.70 -6.80
CA LEU A 61 -3.17 2.30 -5.65
C LEU A 61 -2.19 1.31 -4.97
N GLU A 62 -2.63 0.07 -4.75
CA GLU A 62 -1.77 -1.00 -4.23
C GLU A 62 -0.53 -1.21 -5.12
N THR A 63 -0.72 -1.27 -6.44
CA THR A 63 0.39 -1.43 -7.40
C THR A 63 1.39 -0.30 -7.29
N GLU A 64 0.92 0.94 -7.18
CA GLU A 64 1.78 2.11 -7.00
C GLU A 64 2.52 2.09 -5.66
N LEU A 65 1.88 1.61 -4.58
CA LEU A 65 2.57 1.39 -3.31
C LEU A 65 3.69 0.36 -3.44
N HIS A 66 3.47 -0.74 -4.15
CA HIS A 66 4.52 -1.72 -4.42
C HIS A 66 5.67 -1.15 -5.26
N ASN A 67 5.41 -0.18 -6.13
CA ASN A 67 6.46 0.53 -6.89
C ASN A 67 7.32 1.43 -5.98
N VAL A 68 6.73 2.05 -4.96
CA VAL A 68 7.43 2.91 -3.99
C VAL A 68 8.16 2.08 -2.93
N LEU A 69 7.59 0.94 -2.54
CA LEU A 69 8.16 0.08 -1.51
C LEU A 69 9.39 -0.67 -2.02
N PRO A 70 10.51 -0.69 -1.27
CA PRO A 70 11.65 -1.52 -1.63
C PRO A 70 11.25 -3.00 -1.54
N ARG A 71 11.72 -3.80 -2.49
CA ARG A 71 11.45 -5.26 -2.57
C ARG A 71 11.72 -6.01 -1.25
N GLU A 72 12.66 -5.53 -0.44
CA GLU A 72 13.03 -6.10 0.86
C GLU A 72 11.94 -5.86 1.93
N ALA A 73 11.19 -4.76 1.83
CA ALA A 73 10.15 -4.41 2.79
C ALA A 73 8.84 -5.18 2.58
N VAL A 74 8.59 -5.66 1.36
CA VAL A 74 7.41 -6.47 1.00
C VAL A 74 7.51 -7.88 1.61
N GLY A 75 8.68 -8.26 2.12
CA GLY A 75 9.02 -9.64 2.45
C GLY A 75 9.34 -10.40 1.16
N GLU A 76 10.30 -11.33 1.23
CA GLU A 76 10.61 -12.17 0.08
C GLU A 76 9.31 -12.77 -0.46
N PRO A 77 9.04 -12.71 -1.78
CA PRO A 77 8.03 -13.58 -2.34
C PRO A 77 8.54 -14.99 -2.04
N PHE A 78 7.92 -15.66 -1.05
CA PHE A 78 8.01 -17.10 -0.96
C PHE A 78 7.37 -17.63 -2.25
N GLN A 79 8.17 -17.68 -3.31
CA GLN A 79 8.04 -18.69 -4.37
C GLN A 79 8.49 -20.01 -3.74
N SER A 80 7.76 -20.43 -2.71
CA SER A 80 7.72 -21.81 -2.25
C SER A 80 6.31 -22.27 -2.55
N GLU A 81 6.13 -22.85 -3.73
CA GLU A 81 5.75 -24.25 -3.79
C GLU A 81 5.91 -24.83 -5.22
N GLY A 82 6.68 -25.92 -5.30
CA GLY A 82 6.59 -27.00 -6.29
C GLY A 82 7.32 -26.81 -7.63
N GLU A 83 7.93 -27.82 -8.26
CA GLU A 83 8.03 -29.27 -8.04
C GLU A 83 9.07 -29.76 -9.07
N GLY A 84 9.98 -30.67 -8.68
CA GLY A 84 10.97 -31.29 -9.56
C GLY A 84 12.06 -32.04 -8.80
#